data_AF-A3UD10-F1
#
_entry.id   AF-A3UD10-F1
#
_cell.length_a   1.000
_cell.length_b   1.000
_cell.length_c   1.000
_cell.angle_alpha   90.00
_cell.angle_beta   90.00
_cell.angle_gamma   90.00
#
_symmetry.space_group_name_H-M   'P 1'
#
loop_
_entity.id
_entity.type
_entity.pdbx_description
1 polymer ?
#
loop_
_entity_poly.entity_id
_entity_poly.type
_entity_poly.pdbx_seq_one_letter_code
_entity_poly.pdbx_strand_id
1 'polypeptide(L)'
;MTARLFLIFMAFTLLLGGSQALAQDDEPPRADEYQTRTDFLACRGNGYALCYYSGPSGEQPTKVGTTSPPLPCNPNISNTAACTCYALPDGRYQGEQTWNYVEVGSILNETVRELTIARCGETGERCLNLYSLHHDCREPDGVIAARAECEQAPVCGFLGNPAEGVPQTLYPELGDAVLISTFSFAYRDVHELGTTDCTQLESASYAGCMTAPCRADENGLTSCECPVYQGPYQVGQRYPELQCTLDAHIWSAAYHETSDAEE
;
A
#
# COMPACT_ATOMS: atom_id res chain seq x y z
N MET A 1 -7.87 47.25 -63.79
CA MET A 1 -8.09 48.49 -63.03
C MET A 1 -9.46 48.39 -62.38
N THR A 2 -9.54 48.20 -61.06
CA THR A 2 -10.57 48.74 -60.14
C THR A 2 -10.36 48.16 -58.74
N ALA A 3 -10.27 49.05 -57.77
CA ALA A 3 -10.02 48.82 -56.36
C ALA A 3 -11.29 48.43 -55.57
N ARG A 4 -11.11 47.71 -54.45
CA ARG A 4 -11.84 47.83 -53.17
C ARG A 4 -10.94 47.23 -52.06
N LEU A 5 -10.20 48.03 -51.28
CA LEU A 5 -10.56 48.79 -50.08
C LEU A 5 -10.83 47.92 -48.81
N PHE A 6 -9.79 47.88 -47.97
CA PHE A 6 -9.69 47.84 -46.49
C PHE A 6 -10.53 46.86 -45.65
N LEU A 7 -9.82 46.08 -44.82
CA LEU A 7 -9.95 46.16 -43.35
C LEU A 7 -8.73 45.56 -42.65
N ILE A 8 -8.17 46.36 -41.73
CA ILE A 8 -7.08 46.02 -40.80
C ILE A 8 -7.69 45.22 -39.65
N PHE A 9 -7.12 44.06 -39.31
CA PHE A 9 -7.20 43.51 -37.95
C PHE A 9 -5.86 42.89 -37.57
N MET A 10 -5.20 43.56 -36.62
CA MET A 10 -4.13 43.01 -35.79
C MET A 10 -4.71 41.83 -35.01
N ALA A 11 -4.09 40.65 -35.11
CA ALA A 11 -4.22 39.61 -34.11
C ALA A 11 -2.83 39.04 -33.83
N PHE A 12 -2.27 39.51 -32.72
CA PHE A 12 -1.07 39.00 -32.08
C PHE A 12 -1.48 37.69 -31.38
N THR A 13 -1.40 36.55 -32.07
CA THR A 13 -1.65 35.26 -31.42
C THR A 13 -0.36 34.79 -30.77
N LEU A 14 -0.36 34.93 -29.44
CA LEU A 14 0.61 34.37 -28.52
C LEU A 14 0.91 32.91 -28.85
N LEU A 15 2.19 32.58 -28.72
CA LEU A 15 2.72 31.26 -28.42
C LEU A 15 1.88 30.61 -27.30
N LEU A 16 0.97 29.72 -27.67
CA LEU A 16 0.50 28.70 -26.76
C LEU A 16 1.45 27.52 -26.94
N GLY A 17 2.46 27.50 -26.06
CA GLY A 17 3.04 26.24 -25.63
C GLY A 17 1.89 25.39 -25.10
N GLY A 18 1.40 24.49 -25.93
CA GLY A 18 0.52 23.43 -25.48
C GLY A 18 1.33 22.58 -24.53
N SER A 19 1.04 22.70 -23.24
CA SER A 19 1.37 21.68 -22.26
C SER A 19 0.88 20.36 -22.86
N GLN A 20 1.82 19.53 -23.30
CA GLN A 20 1.53 18.13 -23.52
C GLN A 20 1.20 17.61 -22.13
N ALA A 21 -0.10 17.53 -21.84
CA ALA A 21 -0.61 16.67 -20.79
C ALA A 21 0.01 15.30 -21.06
N LEU A 22 0.90 14.88 -20.17
CA LEU A 22 1.35 13.50 -20.15
C LEU A 22 0.09 12.65 -20.04
N ALA A 23 -0.09 11.79 -21.02
CA ALA A 23 -1.16 10.83 -21.05
C ALA A 23 -1.14 10.05 -19.72
N GLN A 24 -2.27 10.12 -19.02
CA GLN A 24 -2.59 9.32 -17.86
C GLN A 24 -2.99 7.92 -18.38
N ASP A 25 -2.02 7.21 -18.98
CA ASP A 25 -2.15 5.83 -19.48
C ASP A 25 -1.54 4.80 -18.51
N ASP A 26 -0.99 5.26 -17.39
CA ASP A 26 -0.65 4.37 -16.29
C ASP A 26 -1.85 4.26 -15.36
N GLU A 27 -2.33 3.02 -15.17
CA GLU A 27 -3.11 2.60 -14.00
C GLU A 27 -2.58 3.36 -12.78
N PRO A 28 -3.43 4.03 -11.97
CA PRO A 28 -2.97 4.94 -10.92
C PRO A 28 -1.87 4.23 -10.14
N PRO A 29 -0.73 4.87 -9.78
CA PRO A 29 0.37 4.17 -9.10
C PRO A 29 -0.23 3.32 -7.98
N ARG A 30 -0.15 2.01 -8.19
CA ARG A 30 -1.26 1.08 -7.92
C ARG A 30 -1.55 1.06 -6.44
N ALA A 31 -2.77 1.48 -6.10
CA ALA A 31 -3.43 1.06 -4.89
C ALA A 31 -3.09 -0.40 -4.59
N ASP A 32 -2.83 -0.75 -3.33
CA ASP A 32 -2.49 -2.11 -2.89
C ASP A 32 -3.18 -3.15 -3.81
N GLU A 33 -2.48 -4.04 -4.50
CA GLU A 33 -3.09 -4.92 -5.51
C GLU A 33 -2.69 -6.38 -5.25
N TYR A 34 -3.67 -7.22 -4.90
CA TYR A 34 -3.39 -8.64 -4.77
C TYR A 34 -3.47 -9.32 -6.14
N GLN A 35 -2.41 -9.19 -6.95
CA GLN A 35 -2.30 -9.89 -8.23
C GLN A 35 -1.76 -11.32 -8.02
N THR A 36 -0.51 -11.44 -7.58
CA THR A 36 0.14 -12.75 -7.40
C THR A 36 0.97 -12.82 -6.12
N ARG A 37 1.22 -14.04 -5.63
CA ARG A 37 2.06 -14.25 -4.43
C ARG A 37 3.54 -13.91 -4.66
N THR A 38 4.00 -13.81 -5.90
CA THR A 38 5.38 -13.45 -6.19
C THR A 38 5.63 -11.95 -6.00
N ASP A 39 4.60 -11.13 -6.16
CA ASP A 39 4.70 -9.67 -6.08
C ASP A 39 4.95 -9.17 -4.65
N PHE A 40 4.66 -10.00 -3.65
CA PHE A 40 4.82 -9.70 -2.22
C PHE A 40 6.22 -10.07 -1.73
N LEU A 41 7.14 -9.12 -1.78
CA LEU A 41 8.53 -9.27 -1.33
C LEU A 41 8.59 -9.47 0.18
N ALA A 42 9.24 -10.55 0.62
CA ALA A 42 9.29 -10.91 2.03
C ALA A 42 10.44 -10.18 2.75
N CYS A 43 10.08 -9.38 3.75
CA CYS A 43 10.99 -8.64 4.60
C CYS A 43 10.99 -9.19 6.04
N ARG A 44 12.13 -9.09 6.73
CA ARG A 44 12.27 -9.45 8.14
C ARG A 44 13.44 -8.71 8.79
N GLY A 45 13.28 -8.41 10.08
CA GLY A 45 14.27 -7.70 10.89
C GLY A 45 14.05 -6.20 10.95
N ASN A 46 12.96 -5.72 10.36
CA ASN A 46 12.51 -4.33 10.39
C ASN A 46 11.27 -4.17 11.29
N GLY A 47 11.08 -2.96 11.80
CA GLY A 47 9.79 -2.54 12.36
C GLY A 47 8.81 -2.20 11.24
N TYR A 48 7.51 -2.29 11.48
CA TYR A 48 6.50 -1.89 10.51
C TYR A 48 5.16 -1.50 11.14
N ALA A 49 4.34 -0.80 10.36
CA ALA A 49 2.92 -0.58 10.65
C ALA A 49 2.06 -1.55 9.84
N LEU A 50 0.93 -1.99 10.39
CA LEU A 50 -0.02 -2.88 9.71
C LEU A 50 -1.36 -2.18 9.52
N CYS A 51 -1.47 -1.42 8.43
CA CYS A 51 -2.68 -0.66 8.08
C CYS A 51 -3.75 -1.46 7.36
N TYR A 52 -3.45 -2.71 7.02
CA TYR A 52 -4.39 -3.65 6.39
C TYR A 52 -5.75 -3.76 7.10
N TYR A 53 -5.79 -3.49 8.41
CA TYR A 53 -7.00 -3.53 9.22
C TYR A 53 -7.68 -2.16 9.41
N SER A 54 -7.13 -1.09 8.84
CA SER A 54 -7.61 0.28 9.01
C SER A 54 -8.89 0.56 8.21
N GLY A 55 -9.78 1.32 8.82
CA GLY A 55 -11.00 1.85 8.25
C GLY A 55 -12.04 2.15 9.33
N PRO A 56 -12.51 1.15 10.10
CA PRO A 56 -13.59 1.32 11.06
C PRO A 56 -13.23 2.24 12.23
N SER A 57 -14.15 3.15 12.56
CA SER A 57 -13.97 4.13 13.64
C SER A 57 -14.51 3.69 15.00
N GLY A 58 -15.13 2.52 15.07
CA GLY A 58 -15.57 1.88 16.30
C GLY A 58 -15.02 0.47 16.38
N GLU A 59 -15.10 -0.15 17.56
CA GLU A 59 -14.80 -1.57 17.71
C GLU A 59 -15.68 -2.39 16.76
N GLN A 60 -15.06 -3.25 15.96
CA GLN A 60 -15.78 -4.17 15.07
C GLN A 60 -15.55 -5.61 15.51
N PRO A 61 -16.55 -6.49 15.37
CA PRO A 61 -16.32 -7.92 15.43
C PRO A 61 -15.48 -8.31 14.23
N THR A 62 -14.29 -8.82 14.49
CA THR A 62 -13.31 -9.15 13.44
C THR A 62 -13.16 -10.64 13.23
N LYS A 63 -13.72 -11.42 14.16
CA LYS A 63 -13.88 -12.87 14.15
C LYS A 63 -14.83 -13.26 15.31
N VAL A 64 -15.44 -14.45 15.24
CA VAL A 64 -16.35 -14.92 16.31
C VAL A 64 -15.64 -14.93 17.67
N GLY A 65 -16.12 -14.11 18.60
CA GLY A 65 -15.62 -14.04 19.98
C GLY A 65 -14.44 -13.09 20.18
N THR A 66 -14.05 -12.31 19.19
CA THR A 66 -13.00 -11.29 19.29
C THR A 66 -13.48 -9.93 18.79
N THR A 67 -12.88 -8.87 19.31
CA THR A 67 -13.06 -7.50 18.81
C THR A 67 -11.71 -6.88 18.54
N SER A 68 -11.69 -5.90 17.63
CA SER A 68 -10.54 -5.03 17.42
C SER A 68 -10.80 -3.65 18.02
N PRO A 69 -9.74 -2.93 18.48
CA PRO A 69 -9.86 -1.51 18.76
C PRO A 69 -10.26 -0.74 17.49
N PRO A 70 -10.79 0.49 17.63
CA PRO A 70 -10.98 1.39 16.50
C PRO A 70 -9.66 1.62 15.75
N LEU A 71 -9.71 1.49 14.42
CA LEU A 71 -8.58 1.74 13.53
C LEU A 71 -9.05 2.69 12.40
N PRO A 72 -9.55 3.89 12.71
CA PRO A 72 -10.17 4.75 11.71
C PRO A 72 -9.20 5.09 10.60
N CYS A 73 -9.70 5.17 9.37
CA CYS A 73 -8.97 5.86 8.31
C CYS A 73 -9.76 7.05 7.79
N ASN A 74 -9.25 8.23 8.15
CA ASN A 74 -9.90 9.52 7.93
C ASN A 74 -9.38 10.13 6.62
N PRO A 75 -10.19 10.22 5.55
CA PRO A 75 -9.79 10.94 4.36
C PRO A 75 -9.59 12.43 4.68
N ASN A 76 -8.44 12.96 4.27
CA ASN A 76 -8.11 14.37 4.34
C ASN A 76 -8.43 15.07 3.01
N ILE A 77 -8.47 16.41 3.04
CA ILE A 77 -8.72 17.24 1.84
C ILE A 77 -7.57 17.14 0.82
N SER A 78 -6.39 16.66 1.22
CA SER A 78 -5.14 16.62 0.45
C SER A 78 -4.91 15.34 -0.36
N ASN A 79 -5.95 14.58 -0.73
CA ASN A 79 -5.85 13.26 -1.40
C ASN A 79 -5.04 12.22 -0.61
N THR A 80 -4.92 12.41 0.71
CA THR A 80 -4.35 11.44 1.63
C THR A 80 -5.36 11.13 2.71
N ALA A 81 -5.17 10.03 3.44
CA ALA A 81 -5.97 9.66 4.58
C ALA A 81 -5.06 9.35 5.76
N ALA A 82 -5.44 9.83 6.94
CA ALA A 82 -4.79 9.47 8.19
C ALA A 82 -5.41 8.15 8.68
N CYS A 83 -4.70 7.04 8.45
CA CYS A 83 -5.12 5.72 8.88
C CYS A 83 -4.42 5.32 10.19
N THR A 84 -5.20 4.92 11.19
CA THR A 84 -4.67 4.32 12.43
C THR A 84 -4.39 2.84 12.21
N CYS A 85 -3.19 2.39 12.52
CA CYS A 85 -2.67 1.06 12.21
C CYS A 85 -2.03 0.42 13.46
N TYR A 86 -1.90 -0.90 13.49
CA TYR A 86 -1.09 -1.54 14.53
C TYR A 86 0.39 -1.24 14.29
N ALA A 87 1.12 -0.93 15.37
CA ALA A 87 2.55 -0.72 15.33
C ALA A 87 3.30 -1.98 15.82
N LEU A 88 4.23 -2.49 15.01
CA LEU A 88 5.16 -3.55 15.38
C LEU A 88 6.59 -3.01 15.28
N PRO A 89 7.06 -2.21 16.26
CA PRO A 89 8.29 -1.43 16.16
C PRO A 89 9.58 -2.27 16.11
N ASP A 90 9.53 -3.50 16.62
CA ASP A 90 10.61 -4.50 16.54
C ASP A 90 10.30 -5.62 15.52
N GLY A 91 9.18 -5.49 14.79
CA GLY A 91 8.70 -6.51 13.86
C GLY A 91 8.23 -7.80 14.54
N ARG A 92 7.92 -7.78 15.85
CA ARG A 92 7.51 -8.96 16.61
C ARG A 92 6.02 -8.91 16.96
N TYR A 93 5.35 -10.05 16.81
CA TYR A 93 3.96 -10.24 17.23
C TYR A 93 3.91 -11.40 18.23
N GLN A 94 3.27 -11.20 19.38
CA GLN A 94 3.22 -12.18 20.48
C GLN A 94 4.59 -12.72 20.90
N GLY A 95 5.64 -11.90 20.77
CA GLY A 95 7.00 -12.27 21.13
C GLY A 95 7.74 -13.10 20.07
N GLU A 96 7.21 -13.26 18.86
CA GLU A 96 7.85 -13.94 17.74
C GLU A 96 8.19 -12.97 16.61
N GLN A 97 9.36 -13.14 15.99
CA GLN A 97 9.76 -12.32 14.85
C GLN A 97 8.93 -12.69 13.62
N THR A 98 8.15 -11.73 13.13
CA THR A 98 7.26 -11.90 11.98
C THR A 98 7.96 -11.61 10.66
N TRP A 99 7.47 -12.23 9.59
CA TRP A 99 7.70 -11.77 8.23
C TRP A 99 6.63 -10.73 7.88
N ASN A 100 7.05 -9.65 7.25
CA ASN A 100 6.16 -8.69 6.60
C ASN A 100 6.44 -8.67 5.10
N TYR A 101 5.53 -8.08 4.34
CA TYR A 101 5.52 -8.15 2.89
C TYR A 101 5.29 -6.78 2.28
N VAL A 102 6.09 -6.49 1.26
CA VAL A 102 5.97 -5.29 0.43
C VAL A 102 5.67 -5.73 -0.99
N GLU A 103 4.51 -5.36 -1.48
CA GLU A 103 4.11 -5.55 -2.86
C GLU A 103 4.89 -4.58 -3.76
N VAL A 104 5.48 -5.09 -4.85
CA VAL A 104 6.36 -4.30 -5.74
C VAL A 104 5.64 -3.08 -6.32
N GLY A 105 4.40 -3.26 -6.80
CA GLY A 105 3.59 -2.19 -7.40
C GLY A 105 3.23 -1.08 -6.41
N SER A 106 3.08 -1.46 -5.14
CA SER A 106 2.60 -0.59 -4.06
C SER A 106 3.73 0.12 -3.30
N ILE A 107 4.96 0.11 -3.84
CA ILE A 107 6.07 0.94 -3.33
C ILE A 107 5.84 2.38 -3.80
N LEU A 108 5.46 3.26 -2.88
CA LEU A 108 5.11 4.66 -3.14
C LEU A 108 6.33 5.53 -3.47
N ASN A 109 7.49 5.24 -2.89
CA ASN A 109 8.74 5.90 -3.26
C ASN A 109 9.22 5.37 -4.63
N GLU A 110 9.05 6.19 -5.67
CA GLU A 110 9.38 5.84 -7.06
C GLU A 110 10.83 5.37 -7.24
N THR A 111 11.81 6.07 -6.65
CA THR A 111 13.22 5.70 -6.76
C THR A 111 13.51 4.32 -6.15
N VAL A 112 12.92 4.03 -4.98
CA VAL A 112 13.07 2.72 -4.34
C VAL A 112 12.28 1.64 -5.09
N ARG A 113 11.13 1.98 -5.69
CA ARG A 113 10.38 1.07 -6.56
C ARG A 113 11.19 0.67 -7.79
N GLU A 114 11.73 1.64 -8.52
CA GLU A 114 12.58 1.38 -9.70
C GLU A 114 13.81 0.55 -9.35
N LEU A 115 14.48 0.87 -8.25
CA LEU A 115 15.60 0.07 -7.73
C LEU A 115 15.18 -1.37 -7.44
N THR A 116 14.01 -1.54 -6.83
CA THR A 116 13.47 -2.85 -6.47
C THR A 116 13.08 -3.65 -7.71
N ILE A 117 12.40 -3.05 -8.69
CA ILE A 117 12.07 -3.66 -9.98
C ILE A 117 13.34 -4.07 -10.73
N ALA A 118 14.36 -3.20 -10.77
CA ALA A 118 15.62 -3.50 -11.43
C ALA A 118 16.33 -4.73 -10.83
N ARG A 119 16.21 -4.95 -9.51
CA ARG A 119 16.81 -6.09 -8.82
C ARG A 119 15.94 -7.36 -8.87
N CYS A 120 14.64 -7.20 -8.62
CA CYS A 120 13.74 -8.30 -8.29
C CYS A 120 12.79 -8.69 -9.44
N GLY A 121 12.70 -7.87 -10.50
CA GLY A 121 11.66 -7.99 -11.53
C GLY A 121 10.38 -7.25 -11.13
N GLU A 122 9.51 -6.99 -12.10
CA GLU A 122 8.21 -6.34 -11.87
C GLU A 122 7.32 -7.16 -10.95
N THR A 123 7.46 -8.49 -10.99
CA THR A 123 6.68 -9.44 -10.19
C THR A 123 7.43 -9.99 -8.98
N GLY A 124 8.56 -9.39 -8.61
CA GLY A 124 9.37 -9.79 -7.46
C GLY A 124 10.01 -11.18 -7.54
N GLU A 125 10.00 -11.83 -8.70
CA GLU A 125 10.35 -13.25 -8.88
C GLU A 125 11.83 -13.56 -8.65
N ARG A 126 12.70 -12.55 -8.67
CA ARG A 126 14.16 -12.69 -8.50
C ARG A 126 14.63 -12.34 -7.09
N CYS A 127 13.71 -12.17 -6.16
CA CYS A 127 13.99 -11.90 -4.75
C CYS A 127 13.11 -12.79 -3.87
N LEU A 128 13.43 -12.85 -2.57
CA LEU A 128 12.60 -13.53 -1.59
C LEU A 128 11.21 -12.89 -1.55
N ASN A 129 10.19 -13.69 -1.80
CA ASN A 129 8.79 -13.26 -1.84
C ASN A 129 7.91 -14.29 -1.13
N LEU A 130 6.62 -13.97 -0.99
CA LEU A 130 5.66 -14.81 -0.28
C LEU A 130 5.60 -16.23 -0.87
N TYR A 131 5.69 -16.39 -2.20
CA TYR A 131 5.76 -17.71 -2.81
C TYR A 131 7.07 -18.44 -2.47
N SER A 132 8.22 -17.84 -2.80
CA SER A 132 9.52 -18.49 -2.66
C SER A 132 9.88 -18.79 -1.21
N LEU A 133 9.47 -17.95 -0.24
CA LEU A 133 9.62 -18.19 1.19
C LEU A 133 8.94 -19.48 1.67
N HIS A 134 7.85 -19.90 1.03
CA HIS A 134 7.08 -21.08 1.42
C HIS A 134 7.29 -22.31 0.52
N HIS A 135 8.12 -22.18 -0.51
CA HIS A 135 8.37 -23.25 -1.48
C HIS A 135 9.86 -23.53 -1.66
N ASP A 136 10.58 -22.60 -2.28
CA ASP A 136 11.92 -22.89 -2.80
C ASP A 136 13.04 -22.39 -1.90
N CYS A 137 12.82 -21.32 -1.14
CA CYS A 137 13.85 -20.61 -0.39
C CYS A 137 13.94 -20.98 1.08
N ARG A 138 12.98 -21.73 1.62
CA ARG A 138 13.03 -22.17 3.01
C ARG A 138 13.45 -23.63 3.09
N GLU A 139 14.65 -23.83 3.63
CA GLU A 139 15.22 -25.14 3.87
C GLU A 139 14.45 -25.90 4.98
N PRO A 140 14.56 -27.24 5.06
CA PRO A 140 13.83 -28.04 6.04
C PRO A 140 14.06 -27.66 7.51
N ASP A 141 15.22 -27.08 7.82
CA ASP A 141 15.59 -26.57 9.14
C ASP A 141 15.03 -25.15 9.43
N GLY A 142 14.34 -24.57 8.46
CA GLY A 142 13.75 -23.24 8.53
C GLY A 142 14.70 -22.09 8.17
N VAL A 143 15.93 -22.39 7.76
CA VAL A 143 16.90 -21.41 7.28
C VAL A 143 16.54 -20.98 5.85
N ILE A 144 16.83 -19.72 5.52
CA ILE A 144 16.66 -19.23 4.15
C ILE A 144 17.88 -19.62 3.32
N ALA A 145 17.66 -20.24 2.16
CA ALA A 145 18.69 -20.69 1.25
C ALA A 145 19.58 -19.52 0.81
N ALA A 146 20.90 -19.74 0.76
CA ALA A 146 21.88 -18.73 0.36
C ALA A 146 22.00 -18.63 -1.17
N ARG A 147 20.91 -18.27 -1.84
CA ARG A 147 20.83 -18.04 -3.30
C ARG A 147 20.34 -16.64 -3.59
N ALA A 148 20.71 -16.09 -4.74
CA ALA A 148 20.41 -14.70 -5.10
C ALA A 148 18.91 -14.41 -5.14
N GLU A 149 18.09 -15.37 -5.55
CA GLU A 149 16.63 -15.32 -5.59
C GLU A 149 15.94 -15.49 -4.22
N CYS A 150 16.71 -15.83 -3.19
CA CYS A 150 16.25 -15.97 -1.80
C CYS A 150 16.73 -14.82 -0.90
N GLU A 151 17.34 -13.80 -1.47
CA GLU A 151 17.73 -12.58 -0.78
C GLU A 151 16.52 -11.64 -0.61
N GLN A 152 16.46 -10.94 0.53
CA GLN A 152 15.47 -9.87 0.72
C GLN A 152 15.67 -8.78 -0.34
N ALA A 153 14.56 -8.22 -0.81
CA ALA A 153 14.57 -7.16 -1.81
C ALA A 153 15.19 -5.85 -1.27
N PRO A 154 15.69 -4.95 -2.15
CA PRO A 154 16.24 -3.66 -1.73
C PRO A 154 15.31 -2.86 -0.83
N VAL A 155 14.00 -2.81 -1.12
CA VAL A 155 13.00 -2.09 -0.32
C VAL A 155 13.02 -2.47 1.17
N CYS A 156 13.33 -3.73 1.52
CA CYS A 156 13.38 -4.18 2.91
C CYS A 156 14.44 -3.40 3.73
N GLY A 157 15.54 -2.98 3.09
CA GLY A 157 16.60 -2.18 3.72
C GLY A 157 16.19 -0.74 4.05
N PHE A 158 15.11 -0.24 3.44
CA PHE A 158 14.63 1.14 3.67
C PHE A 158 13.60 1.23 4.81
N LEU A 159 13.08 0.11 5.30
CA LEU A 159 12.01 0.07 6.31
C LEU A 159 12.50 0.45 7.72
N GLY A 160 13.79 0.25 8.01
CA GLY A 160 14.38 0.54 9.32
C GLY A 160 13.95 -0.42 10.45
N ASN A 161 14.54 -0.26 11.63
CA ASN A 161 14.18 -0.98 12.85
C ASN A 161 14.29 -0.03 14.05
N PRO A 162 13.21 0.70 14.39
CA PRO A 162 13.27 1.71 15.44
C PRO A 162 13.54 1.12 16.83
N ALA A 163 13.18 -0.14 17.09
CA ALA A 163 13.52 -0.81 18.35
C ALA A 163 15.03 -1.02 18.53
N GLU A 164 15.79 -1.09 17.42
CA GLU A 164 17.25 -1.17 17.40
C GLU A 164 17.92 0.19 17.14
N GLY A 165 17.15 1.29 17.10
CA GLY A 165 17.66 2.62 16.80
C GLY A 165 18.06 2.85 15.34
N VAL A 166 17.58 1.99 14.43
CA VAL A 166 17.80 2.14 12.98
C VAL A 166 16.56 2.83 12.38
N PRO A 167 16.66 4.10 11.93
CA PRO A 167 15.51 4.78 11.34
C PRO A 167 15.17 4.20 9.95
N GLN A 168 13.93 4.39 9.52
CA GLN A 168 13.56 4.18 8.12
C GLN A 168 14.29 5.19 7.23
N THR A 169 14.61 4.79 5.99
CA THR A 169 15.27 5.65 4.98
C THR A 169 14.48 5.70 3.68
N LEU A 170 13.25 5.19 3.67
CA LEU A 170 12.33 5.28 2.53
C LEU A 170 11.88 6.72 2.29
N TYR A 171 11.73 7.51 3.37
CA TYR A 171 11.40 8.93 3.35
C TYR A 171 12.31 9.69 4.34
N PRO A 172 13.60 9.89 4.00
CA PRO A 172 14.58 10.49 4.91
C PRO A 172 14.26 11.95 5.28
N GLU A 173 13.48 12.64 4.45
CA GLU A 173 12.99 13.99 4.68
C GLU A 173 11.86 14.06 5.72
N LEU A 174 11.14 12.96 5.93
CA LEU A 174 10.07 12.85 6.92
C LEU A 174 10.65 12.39 8.26
N GLY A 175 11.39 13.28 8.92
CA GLY A 175 12.13 12.97 10.15
C GLY A 175 11.28 12.54 11.36
N ASP A 176 9.96 12.69 11.28
CA ASP A 176 8.99 12.22 12.28
C ASP A 176 8.30 10.90 11.90
N ALA A 177 8.51 10.38 10.67
CA ALA A 177 8.05 9.06 10.26
C ALA A 177 9.00 7.98 10.80
N VAL A 178 8.46 7.13 11.67
CA VAL A 178 9.22 6.13 12.43
C VAL A 178 9.03 4.72 11.89
N LEU A 179 7.87 4.46 11.29
CA LEU A 179 7.50 3.17 10.71
C LEU A 179 7.03 3.36 9.27
N ILE A 180 7.09 2.29 8.50
CA ILE A 180 6.53 2.18 7.16
C ILE A 180 5.44 1.11 7.20
N SER A 181 4.30 1.40 6.58
CA SER A 181 3.20 0.45 6.46
C SER A 181 3.55 -0.70 5.52
N THR A 182 3.31 -1.93 5.95
CA THR A 182 3.52 -3.16 5.16
C THR A 182 2.45 -4.19 5.50
N PHE A 183 2.34 -5.26 4.71
CA PHE A 183 1.42 -6.36 5.02
C PHE A 183 2.09 -7.42 5.91
N SER A 184 1.35 -8.05 6.81
CA SER A 184 1.79 -9.28 7.47
C SER A 184 0.59 -10.10 7.95
N PHE A 185 0.85 -11.35 8.33
CA PHE A 185 -0.15 -12.22 8.92
C PHE A 185 -0.32 -12.00 10.44
N ALA A 186 0.29 -10.96 11.01
CA ALA A 186 0.07 -10.60 12.41
C ALA A 186 -1.41 -10.24 12.64
N TYR A 187 -1.87 -10.47 13.88
CA TYR A 187 -3.26 -10.25 14.30
C TYR A 187 -4.33 -11.13 13.60
N ARG A 188 -3.96 -12.18 12.84
CA ARG A 188 -4.93 -13.14 12.25
C ARG A 188 -5.72 -13.97 13.27
N ASP A 189 -5.26 -13.98 14.52
CA ASP A 189 -5.96 -14.57 15.66
C ASP A 189 -7.14 -13.69 16.10
N VAL A 190 -7.07 -12.38 15.83
CA VAL A 190 -8.10 -11.38 16.12
C VAL A 190 -8.94 -11.06 14.87
N HIS A 191 -8.32 -11.00 13.69
CA HIS A 191 -8.97 -10.63 12.42
C HIS A 191 -9.05 -11.80 11.44
N GLU A 192 -10.21 -11.99 10.83
CA GLU A 192 -10.39 -12.96 9.75
C GLU A 192 -9.89 -12.41 8.41
N LEU A 193 -8.79 -13.00 7.93
CA LEU A 193 -8.24 -12.72 6.61
C LEU A 193 -9.15 -13.29 5.53
N GLY A 194 -9.33 -12.53 4.46
CA GLY A 194 -10.09 -12.98 3.30
C GLY A 194 -10.20 -11.89 2.26
N THR A 195 -11.24 -11.95 1.46
CA THR A 195 -11.54 -10.91 0.48
C THR A 195 -13.02 -10.62 0.55
N THR A 196 -13.36 -9.34 0.74
CA THR A 196 -14.70 -8.81 0.53
C THR A 196 -14.66 -7.89 -0.67
N ASP A 197 -15.41 -8.27 -1.70
CA ASP A 197 -15.54 -7.51 -2.94
C ASP A 197 -16.45 -6.29 -2.71
N CYS A 198 -15.93 -5.11 -2.99
CA CYS A 198 -16.62 -3.83 -2.87
C CYS A 198 -16.72 -3.09 -4.21
N THR A 199 -16.52 -3.79 -5.33
CA THR A 199 -16.60 -3.27 -6.71
C THR A 199 -17.96 -2.69 -7.07
N GLN A 200 -19.02 -3.08 -6.35
CA GLN A 200 -20.38 -2.60 -6.57
C GLN A 200 -20.59 -1.11 -6.17
N LEU A 201 -19.60 -0.49 -5.52
CA LEU A 201 -19.64 0.91 -5.12
C LEU A 201 -19.00 1.80 -6.20
N GLU A 202 -19.86 2.43 -7.00
CA GLU A 202 -19.45 3.39 -8.03
C GLU A 202 -18.61 4.54 -7.45
N SER A 203 -17.41 4.75 -7.98
CA SER A 203 -16.50 5.85 -7.61
C SER A 203 -16.17 5.94 -6.10
N ALA A 204 -16.16 4.80 -5.41
CA ALA A 204 -15.79 4.77 -4.00
C ALA A 204 -14.31 5.14 -3.78
N SER A 205 -14.05 5.81 -2.66
CA SER A 205 -12.70 6.17 -2.25
C SER A 205 -12.15 5.16 -1.25
N TYR A 206 -10.85 4.85 -1.37
CA TYR A 206 -10.15 3.96 -0.46
C TYR A 206 -8.68 4.38 -0.33
N ALA A 207 -8.02 3.95 0.75
CA ALA A 207 -6.64 4.25 1.03
C ALA A 207 -5.72 3.10 0.60
N GLY A 208 -4.73 3.36 -0.25
CA GLY A 208 -3.66 2.41 -0.55
C GLY A 208 -2.49 2.68 0.41
N CYS A 209 -2.41 1.90 1.48
CA CYS A 209 -1.53 2.24 2.59
C CYS A 209 -0.15 1.58 2.51
N MET A 210 0.08 0.66 1.59
CA MET A 210 1.37 -0.02 1.58
C MET A 210 2.51 0.96 1.29
N THR A 211 3.58 0.83 2.04
CA THR A 211 4.75 1.72 2.07
C THR A 211 4.48 3.18 2.45
N ALA A 212 3.30 3.49 2.99
CA ALA A 212 3.01 4.81 3.54
C ALA A 212 3.87 5.11 4.80
N PRO A 213 4.33 6.36 4.99
CA PRO A 213 5.05 6.77 6.18
C PRO A 213 4.11 6.88 7.39
N CYS A 214 4.59 6.44 8.55
CA CYS A 214 3.80 6.35 9.77
C CYS A 214 4.49 7.02 10.96
N ARG A 215 3.70 7.79 11.69
CA ARG A 215 4.11 8.52 12.90
C ARG A 215 3.61 7.78 14.13
N ALA A 216 4.44 7.73 15.17
CA ALA A 216 4.06 7.08 16.41
C ALA A 216 2.78 7.72 16.97
N ASP A 217 1.89 6.86 17.44
CA ASP A 217 0.64 7.24 18.12
C ASP A 217 0.63 6.55 19.50
N GLU A 218 -0.47 6.68 20.24
CA GLU A 218 -0.63 6.10 21.56
C GLU A 218 -0.94 4.58 21.51
N ASN A 219 -0.69 3.89 22.63
CA ASN A 219 -1.18 2.53 22.90
C ASN A 219 -0.77 1.41 21.90
N GLY A 220 0.41 1.52 21.29
CA GLY A 220 0.89 0.51 20.34
C GLY A 220 0.24 0.62 18.96
N LEU A 221 -0.37 1.78 18.67
CA LEU A 221 -0.86 2.15 17.36
C LEU A 221 0.09 3.17 16.71
N THR A 222 -0.14 3.45 15.44
CA THR A 222 0.57 4.45 14.66
C THR A 222 -0.38 5.04 13.64
N SER A 223 -0.17 6.30 13.27
CA SER A 223 -0.94 6.96 12.21
C SER A 223 -0.11 7.06 10.94
N CYS A 224 -0.61 6.48 9.86
CA CYS A 224 0.03 6.49 8.55
C CYS A 224 -0.71 7.42 7.60
N GLU A 225 0.05 8.11 6.74
CA GLU A 225 -0.48 9.01 5.73
C GLU A 225 -0.58 8.26 4.39
N CYS A 226 -1.76 7.67 4.14
CA CYS A 226 -1.98 6.82 2.97
C CYS A 226 -2.56 7.64 1.81
N PRO A 227 -2.07 7.49 0.58
CA PRO A 227 -2.73 8.01 -0.60
C PRO A 227 -4.17 7.51 -0.74
N VAL A 228 -5.07 8.38 -1.19
CA VAL A 228 -6.47 8.05 -1.46
C VAL A 228 -6.66 7.87 -2.97
N TYR A 229 -7.28 6.74 -3.32
CA TYR A 229 -7.65 6.39 -4.68
C TYR A 229 -9.17 6.36 -4.83
N GLN A 230 -9.64 6.50 -6.06
CA GLN A 230 -11.04 6.30 -6.44
C GLN A 230 -11.11 5.18 -7.45
N GLY A 231 -12.06 4.27 -7.27
CA GLY A 231 -12.25 3.15 -8.17
C GLY A 231 -12.82 1.92 -7.47
N PRO A 232 -13.00 0.83 -8.22
CA PRO A 232 -13.43 -0.43 -7.65
C PRO A 232 -12.30 -1.00 -6.78
N TYR A 233 -12.69 -1.55 -5.64
CA TYR A 233 -11.75 -2.02 -4.62
C TYR A 233 -12.26 -3.28 -3.92
N GLN A 234 -11.35 -3.94 -3.23
CA GLN A 234 -11.64 -5.04 -2.32
C GLN A 234 -11.00 -4.80 -0.96
N VAL A 235 -11.66 -5.28 0.09
CA VAL A 235 -11.11 -5.28 1.45
C VAL A 235 -10.51 -6.66 1.71
N GLY A 236 -9.28 -6.72 2.22
CA GLY A 236 -8.57 -7.95 2.56
C GLY A 236 -9.10 -8.68 3.81
N GLN A 237 -10.33 -8.41 4.22
CA GLN A 237 -10.94 -9.01 5.39
C GLN A 237 -12.25 -9.64 4.97
N ARG A 238 -12.65 -10.71 5.67
CA ARG A 238 -13.94 -11.35 5.46
C ARG A 238 -14.53 -11.76 6.79
N TYR A 239 -15.62 -11.12 7.19
CA TYR A 239 -16.46 -11.56 8.29
C TYR A 239 -17.93 -11.17 8.00
N PRO A 240 -18.93 -11.86 8.61
CA PRO A 240 -20.33 -11.73 8.20
C PRO A 240 -20.93 -10.33 8.24
N GLU A 241 -20.37 -9.42 9.03
CA GLU A 241 -20.90 -8.08 9.30
C GLU A 241 -20.12 -6.97 8.60
N LEU A 242 -19.07 -7.31 7.84
CA LEU A 242 -18.22 -6.34 7.16
C LEU A 242 -19.04 -5.51 6.17
N GLN A 243 -18.94 -4.19 6.27
CA GLN A 243 -19.56 -3.24 5.34
C GLN A 243 -18.50 -2.63 4.43
N CYS A 244 -18.77 -2.59 3.13
CA CYS A 244 -17.91 -1.90 2.18
C CYS A 244 -17.91 -0.38 2.43
N THR A 245 -19.07 0.21 2.73
CA THR A 245 -19.20 1.61 3.11
C THR A 245 -18.97 1.80 4.60
N LEU A 246 -18.04 2.67 4.96
CA LEU A 246 -17.85 3.19 6.31
C LEU A 246 -18.31 4.65 6.31
N ASP A 247 -18.92 5.13 7.41
CA ASP A 247 -19.58 6.44 7.46
C ASP A 247 -18.72 7.61 6.91
N ALA A 248 -17.93 8.26 7.77
CA ALA A 248 -17.03 9.35 7.39
C ALA A 248 -15.58 8.87 7.14
N HIS A 249 -15.41 7.57 6.91
CA HIS A 249 -14.12 6.90 6.86
C HIS A 249 -14.02 6.06 5.58
N ILE A 250 -12.81 5.64 5.24
CA ILE A 250 -12.55 4.76 4.10
C ILE A 250 -11.74 3.55 4.55
N TRP A 251 -11.76 2.46 3.79
CA TRP A 251 -10.91 1.32 4.09
C TRP A 251 -9.47 1.56 3.62
N SER A 252 -8.49 1.05 4.36
CA SER A 252 -7.23 0.65 3.75
C SER A 252 -7.52 -0.58 2.91
N ALA A 253 -7.42 -0.45 1.60
CA ALA A 253 -7.94 -1.46 0.68
C ALA A 253 -7.13 -1.53 -0.59
N ALA A 254 -7.46 -2.56 -1.36
CA ALA A 254 -6.78 -2.91 -2.57
C ALA A 254 -7.61 -2.59 -3.81
N TYR A 255 -6.97 -2.13 -4.88
CA TYR A 255 -7.65 -2.05 -6.18
C TYR A 255 -8.12 -3.43 -6.61
N HIS A 256 -9.33 -3.49 -7.16
CA HIS A 256 -9.86 -4.72 -7.72
C HIS A 256 -10.94 -4.40 -8.73
N GLU A 257 -10.78 -4.88 -9.96
CA GLU A 257 -11.86 -4.93 -10.93
C GLU A 257 -12.41 -6.36 -11.00
N THR A 258 -13.73 -6.50 -11.01
CA THR A 258 -14.33 -7.73 -11.50
C THR A 258 -14.06 -7.77 -13.00
N SER A 259 -13.24 -8.72 -13.46
CA SER A 259 -13.20 -9.04 -14.88
C SER A 259 -14.61 -9.41 -15.31
N ASP A 260 -15.22 -8.63 -16.20
CA ASP A 260 -16.43 -9.06 -16.88
C ASP A 260 -16.16 -10.46 -17.42
N ALA A 261 -16.89 -11.45 -16.92
CA ALA A 261 -16.88 -12.76 -17.51
C ALA A 261 -17.24 -12.57 -18.99
N GLU A 262 -16.31 -12.88 -19.89
CA GLU A 262 -16.63 -13.07 -21.30
C GLU A 262 -17.89 -13.95 -21.38
N GLU A 263 -18.95 -13.41 -22.00
CA GLU A 263 -20.25 -14.07 -22.24
C GLU A 263 -20.13 -15.51 -22.78
#